data_AF-A0A812IMW5-F1
#
_entry.id   AF-A0A812IMW5-F1
#
_cell.length_a   1.000
_cell.length_b   1.000
_cell.length_c   1.000
_cell.angle_alpha   90.00
_cell.angle_beta   90.00
_cell.angle_gamma   90.00
#
_symmetry.space_group_name_H-M   'P 1'
#
loop_
_entity.id
_entity.type
_entity.pdbx_description
1 polymer ?
#
loop_
_entity_poly.entity_id
_entity_poly.type
_entity_poly.pdbx_seq_one_letter_code
_entity_poly.pdbx_strand_id
1 'polypeptide(L)'
;GQWAQVLALQPWQQRFCRPDPEEGPSEVTDLLADALRYQWLYGYPGVPDGEEQLTHGFFKYVASMQALTARQLLRLNPSASSILDPFCGSGTVLIEAARAGRAATGSDASPLAAFVARHHTDVEGVSLDELRAQADVVAPANELELGWNDLRSRLGALPEGSVTSALWFCLLVALQRAGDGDAAYALSGSKSFVVSQSSEDPPQELAGPMFVGTVQLYAAQLAALRASMPFPECLVRTGLGDARLLKLSQPVDAVITSPPYPGVYNYANAALLTQSRLAGALGASLELSQFFGEAEDPARLTSNEIGSLAQREKLGRSIPADEFRETWQKQQEEWLQAVWRNLVPGGTATLVIGDGSDLDNLASTKAAAEAVGFLVVGSATIRMASGMPRRFASKGMRRTEHVLHL
;
A
#
# COMPACT_ATOMS: atom_id res chain seq x y z
N GLY A 1 27.39 -11.13 -0.40
CA GLY A 1 25.94 -11.32 -0.58
C GLY A 1 25.42 -10.39 -1.67
N GLN A 2 24.25 -10.67 -2.22
CA GLN A 2 23.59 -9.89 -3.29
C GLN A 2 23.55 -8.36 -2.99
N TRP A 3 23.49 -7.98 -1.70
CA TRP A 3 23.62 -6.60 -1.22
C TRP A 3 24.91 -5.85 -1.58
N ALA A 4 26.07 -6.52 -1.61
CA ALA A 4 27.33 -5.87 -1.97
C ALA A 4 27.34 -5.41 -3.43
N GLN A 5 26.58 -6.09 -4.29
CA GLN A 5 26.44 -5.76 -5.71
C GLN A 5 25.41 -4.63 -5.89
N VAL A 6 24.29 -4.67 -5.18
CA VAL A 6 23.23 -3.64 -5.19
C VAL A 6 23.76 -2.29 -4.69
N LEU A 7 24.47 -2.29 -3.56
CA LEU A 7 25.06 -1.08 -2.99
C LEU A 7 26.20 -0.53 -3.87
N ALA A 8 26.97 -1.40 -4.54
CA ALA A 8 28.03 -0.99 -5.47
C ALA A 8 27.52 -0.22 -6.70
N LEU A 9 26.24 -0.36 -7.06
CA LEU A 9 25.64 0.37 -8.18
C LEU A 9 25.38 1.85 -7.88
N GLN A 10 25.17 2.25 -6.61
CA GLN A 10 24.96 3.65 -6.23
C GLN A 10 25.79 4.09 -4.99
N PRO A 11 27.14 4.06 -5.06
CA PRO A 11 28.00 4.33 -3.89
C PRO A 11 27.80 5.71 -3.26
N TRP A 12 27.40 6.69 -4.08
CA TRP A 12 27.16 8.07 -3.61
C TRP A 12 25.87 8.19 -2.78
N GLN A 13 24.82 7.39 -3.06
CA GLN A 13 23.56 7.42 -2.31
C GLN A 13 23.70 6.79 -0.92
N GLN A 14 24.59 5.80 -0.78
CA GLN A 14 24.88 5.15 0.51
C GLN A 14 25.29 6.14 1.59
N ARG A 15 25.97 7.23 1.21
CA ARG A 15 26.38 8.27 2.16
C ARG A 15 25.18 8.97 2.81
N PHE A 16 24.06 9.06 2.10
CA PHE A 16 22.88 9.80 2.53
C PHE A 16 21.78 8.91 3.13
N CYS A 17 21.89 7.59 2.98
CA CYS A 17 20.93 6.60 3.44
C CYS A 17 21.56 5.62 4.46
N ARG A 18 22.39 6.14 5.37
CA ARG A 18 22.92 5.34 6.48
C ARG A 18 21.92 5.37 7.62
N PRO A 19 21.50 4.21 8.13
CA PRO A 19 20.79 4.16 9.39
C PRO A 19 21.65 4.78 10.50
N ASP A 20 21.00 5.57 11.35
CA ASP A 20 21.55 6.08 12.60
C ASP A 20 21.77 4.91 13.58
N PRO A 21 22.52 5.12 14.68
CA PRO A 21 22.81 4.06 15.64
C PRO A 21 21.56 3.27 16.04
N GLU A 22 21.69 1.96 15.96
CA GLU A 22 20.62 1.01 16.19
C GLU A 22 20.46 0.70 17.67
N GLU A 23 19.23 0.43 18.10
CA GLU A 23 18.95 -0.06 19.46
C GLU A 23 18.51 -1.52 19.37
N GLY A 24 19.16 -2.41 20.12
CA GLY A 24 18.83 -3.84 20.18
C GLY A 24 19.95 -4.77 19.71
N PRO A 25 19.69 -6.09 19.63
CA PRO A 25 20.65 -7.08 19.15
C PRO A 25 20.98 -6.88 17.66
N SER A 26 22.25 -6.98 17.29
CA SER A 26 22.71 -6.72 15.91
C SER A 26 22.02 -7.61 14.87
N GLU A 27 21.72 -8.87 15.23
CA GLU A 27 21.01 -9.82 14.35
C GLU A 27 19.60 -9.36 13.95
N VAL A 28 18.94 -8.58 14.82
CA VAL A 28 17.65 -7.95 14.53
C VAL A 28 17.88 -6.64 13.80
N THR A 29 18.72 -5.77 14.36
CA THR A 29 18.84 -4.39 13.88
C THR A 29 19.48 -4.28 12.50
N ASP A 30 20.39 -5.20 12.13
CA ASP A 30 20.93 -5.31 10.78
C ASP A 30 19.82 -5.56 9.74
N LEU A 31 18.84 -6.42 10.07
CA LEU A 31 17.70 -6.69 9.19
C LEU A 31 16.78 -5.47 9.07
N LEU A 32 16.52 -4.76 10.17
CA LEU A 32 15.70 -3.53 10.19
C LEU A 32 16.34 -2.42 9.35
N ALA A 33 17.65 -2.22 9.51
CA ALA A 33 18.46 -1.27 8.76
C ALA A 33 18.45 -1.54 7.26
N ASP A 34 18.60 -2.80 6.86
CA ASP A 34 18.49 -3.23 5.47
C ASP A 34 17.11 -2.94 4.88
N ALA A 35 16.04 -3.18 5.66
CA ALA A 35 14.68 -2.90 5.23
C ALA A 35 14.45 -1.40 4.96
N LEU A 36 14.98 -0.52 5.83
CA LEU A 36 14.95 0.94 5.65
C LEU A 36 15.71 1.38 4.39
N ARG A 37 16.86 0.77 4.12
CA ARG A 37 17.64 1.07 2.90
C ARG A 37 16.83 0.77 1.64
N TYR A 38 16.13 -0.37 1.58
CA TYR A 38 15.24 -0.66 0.46
C TYR A 38 14.12 0.38 0.32
N GLN A 39 13.47 0.72 1.44
CA GLN A 39 12.37 1.68 1.47
C GLN A 39 12.82 3.06 0.94
N TRP A 40 14.03 3.49 1.25
CA TRP A 40 14.54 4.81 0.87
C TRP A 40 15.20 4.87 -0.50
N LEU A 41 15.99 3.86 -0.86
CA LEU A 41 16.78 3.88 -2.10
C LEU A 41 15.90 3.61 -3.33
N TYR A 42 14.97 2.66 -3.21
CA TYR A 42 14.10 2.26 -4.30
C TYR A 42 12.73 2.88 -4.17
N GLY A 43 12.19 2.89 -2.95
CA GLY A 43 10.84 3.34 -2.69
C GLY A 43 9.78 2.52 -3.42
N TYR A 44 8.52 2.81 -3.12
CA TYR A 44 7.40 2.23 -3.83
C TYR A 44 7.17 2.94 -5.18
N PRO A 45 6.75 2.23 -6.26
CA PRO A 45 6.44 0.80 -6.33
C PRO A 45 7.55 -0.09 -6.92
N GLY A 46 8.69 0.50 -7.30
CA GLY A 46 9.73 -0.20 -8.06
C GLY A 46 10.50 -1.22 -7.23
N VAL A 47 10.99 -2.25 -7.91
CA VAL A 47 12.01 -3.16 -7.38
C VAL A 47 13.36 -2.92 -8.08
N PRO A 48 14.48 -3.25 -7.43
CA PRO A 48 15.81 -3.19 -8.04
C PRO A 48 15.93 -4.06 -9.30
N ASP A 49 16.92 -3.75 -10.14
CA ASP A 49 17.24 -4.57 -11.31
C ASP A 49 17.54 -6.02 -10.90
N GLY A 50 16.96 -6.98 -11.65
CA GLY A 50 17.08 -8.42 -11.38
C GLY A 50 16.07 -8.96 -10.39
N GLU A 51 15.30 -8.11 -9.73
CA GLU A 51 14.14 -8.51 -8.94
C GLU A 51 12.87 -8.54 -9.80
N GLU A 52 12.01 -9.49 -9.53
CA GLU A 52 10.75 -9.64 -10.28
C GLU A 52 9.72 -8.65 -9.76
N GLN A 53 9.22 -7.78 -10.65
CA GLN A 53 8.07 -6.94 -10.36
C GLN A 53 6.79 -7.77 -10.54
N LEU A 54 6.23 -8.24 -9.43
CA LEU A 54 4.93 -8.89 -9.42
C LEU A 54 3.81 -7.84 -9.50
N THR A 55 2.66 -8.12 -8.88
CA THR A 55 1.49 -7.24 -8.83
C THR A 55 1.64 -6.04 -7.89
N HIS A 56 2.64 -6.03 -7.00
CA HIS A 56 2.86 -4.91 -6.09
C HIS A 56 3.01 -3.61 -6.89
N GLY A 57 2.18 -2.63 -6.59
CA GLY A 57 2.22 -1.36 -7.32
C GLY A 57 1.67 -1.36 -8.73
N PHE A 58 0.94 -2.41 -9.15
CA PHE A 58 0.20 -2.40 -10.40
C PHE A 58 -0.80 -1.23 -10.44
N PHE A 59 -1.49 -1.02 -9.32
CA PHE A 59 -2.13 0.25 -8.94
C PHE A 59 -1.24 0.98 -7.94
N LYS A 60 -0.97 2.26 -8.13
CA LYS A 60 -0.12 3.03 -7.22
C LYS A 60 -0.96 3.63 -6.09
N TYR A 61 -1.01 2.92 -4.96
CA TYR A 61 -1.60 3.45 -3.73
C TYR A 61 -0.61 4.37 -3.00
N VAL A 62 -1.15 5.35 -2.27
CA VAL A 62 -0.34 6.32 -1.52
C VAL A 62 0.39 5.62 -0.36
N ALA A 63 1.64 6.07 -0.10
CA ALA A 63 2.43 5.68 1.08
C ALA A 63 2.55 4.16 1.34
N SER A 64 2.68 3.36 0.27
CA SER A 64 2.85 1.90 0.40
C SER A 64 4.29 1.48 0.74
N MET A 65 4.42 0.33 1.40
CA MET A 65 5.72 -0.31 1.69
C MET A 65 6.36 -0.86 0.42
N GLN A 66 7.70 -0.79 0.33
CA GLN A 66 8.47 -1.37 -0.75
C GLN A 66 8.59 -2.91 -0.60
N ALA A 67 8.56 -3.65 -1.71
CA ALA A 67 8.47 -5.12 -1.71
C ALA A 67 9.65 -5.83 -1.01
N LEU A 68 10.88 -5.40 -1.26
CA LEU A 68 12.06 -5.92 -0.58
C LEU A 68 12.15 -5.49 0.88
N THR A 69 11.64 -4.32 1.24
CA THR A 69 11.43 -3.96 2.65
C THR A 69 10.55 -5.02 3.32
N ALA A 70 9.37 -5.30 2.79
CA ALA A 70 8.49 -6.33 3.33
C ALA A 70 9.17 -7.72 3.39
N ARG A 71 9.84 -8.14 2.31
CA ARG A 71 10.61 -9.39 2.25
C ARG A 71 11.68 -9.48 3.31
N GLN A 72 12.42 -8.40 3.54
CA GLN A 72 13.46 -8.36 4.54
C GLN A 72 12.88 -8.47 5.95
N LEU A 73 11.76 -7.79 6.24
CA LEU A 73 11.10 -7.87 7.55
C LEU A 73 10.51 -9.26 7.83
N LEU A 74 10.04 -9.98 6.81
CA LEU A 74 9.59 -11.36 6.96
C LEU A 74 10.68 -12.29 7.53
N ARG A 75 11.96 -11.96 7.32
CA ARG A 75 13.10 -12.76 7.82
C ARG A 75 13.32 -12.67 9.32
N LEU A 76 12.75 -11.66 9.99
CA LEU A 76 12.77 -11.56 11.46
C LEU A 76 11.97 -12.69 12.12
N ASN A 77 11.00 -13.25 11.38
CA ASN A 77 10.14 -14.32 11.84
C ASN A 77 10.25 -15.52 10.89
N PRO A 78 11.37 -16.27 10.88
CA PRO A 78 11.61 -17.33 9.91
C PRO A 78 10.59 -18.48 10.03
N SER A 79 10.10 -18.77 11.24
CA SER A 79 9.13 -19.82 11.53
C SER A 79 7.67 -19.39 11.43
N ALA A 80 7.38 -18.10 11.18
CA ALA A 80 6.01 -17.63 11.07
C ALA A 80 5.32 -18.23 9.84
N SER A 81 4.16 -18.85 10.06
CA SER A 81 3.32 -19.44 9.02
C SER A 81 2.15 -18.52 8.64
N SER A 82 1.80 -17.59 9.53
CA SER A 82 0.69 -16.66 9.39
C SER A 82 1.13 -15.22 9.69
N ILE A 83 0.85 -14.32 8.74
CA ILE A 83 1.21 -12.89 8.78
C ILE A 83 -0.05 -12.05 8.79
N LEU A 84 -0.08 -11.00 9.61
CA LEU A 84 -1.11 -9.97 9.60
C LEU A 84 -0.53 -8.62 9.20
N ASP A 85 -1.23 -7.91 8.33
CA ASP A 85 -1.04 -6.48 8.07
C ASP A 85 -2.37 -5.74 8.32
N PRO A 86 -2.55 -5.08 9.48
CA PRO A 86 -3.80 -4.39 9.82
C PRO A 86 -3.95 -3.01 9.16
N PHE A 87 -2.96 -2.57 8.37
CA PHE A 87 -2.98 -1.36 7.55
C PHE A 87 -2.49 -1.70 6.13
N CYS A 88 -3.13 -2.70 5.52
CA CYS A 88 -2.52 -3.40 4.39
C CYS A 88 -2.35 -2.54 3.13
N GLY A 89 -3.04 -1.39 3.02
CA GLY A 89 -2.93 -0.52 1.86
C GLY A 89 -3.18 -1.30 0.56
N SER A 90 -2.21 -1.28 -0.36
CA SER A 90 -2.26 -2.04 -1.62
C SER A 90 -1.86 -3.52 -1.50
N GLY A 91 -1.47 -4.00 -0.31
CA GLY A 91 -1.21 -5.41 -0.06
C GLY A 91 0.23 -5.89 -0.32
N THR A 92 1.24 -5.00 -0.36
CA THR A 92 2.64 -5.40 -0.59
C THR A 92 3.12 -6.48 0.38
N VAL A 93 2.82 -6.34 1.68
CA VAL A 93 3.19 -7.35 2.69
C VAL A 93 2.52 -8.69 2.42
N LEU A 94 1.26 -8.67 1.97
CA LEU A 94 0.49 -9.87 1.67
C LEU A 94 1.07 -10.62 0.47
N ILE A 95 1.47 -9.90 -0.59
CA ILE A 95 2.13 -10.49 -1.76
C ILE A 95 3.43 -11.17 -1.36
N GLU A 96 4.29 -10.48 -0.60
CA GLU A 96 5.60 -11.02 -0.21
C GLU A 96 5.48 -12.15 0.81
N ALA A 97 4.49 -12.10 1.71
CA ALA A 97 4.18 -13.21 2.61
C ALA A 97 3.70 -14.44 1.85
N ALA A 98 2.79 -14.26 0.88
CA ALA A 98 2.27 -15.35 0.06
C ALA A 98 3.37 -15.98 -0.82
N ARG A 99 4.23 -15.15 -1.42
CA ARG A 99 5.44 -15.58 -2.15
C ARG A 99 6.40 -16.37 -1.25
N ALA A 100 6.50 -16.03 0.02
CA ALA A 100 7.27 -16.77 1.01
C ALA A 100 6.55 -18.04 1.53
N GLY A 101 5.38 -18.38 0.99
CA GLY A 101 4.60 -19.56 1.39
C GLY A 101 3.89 -19.41 2.73
N ARG A 102 3.58 -18.19 3.15
CA ARG A 102 2.91 -17.88 4.42
C ARG A 102 1.48 -17.41 4.19
N ALA A 103 0.55 -17.90 5.00
CA ALA A 103 -0.79 -17.36 5.03
C ALA A 103 -0.75 -15.88 5.42
N ALA A 104 -1.52 -15.03 4.74
CA ALA A 104 -1.48 -13.60 4.94
C ALA A 104 -2.89 -13.04 5.09
N THR A 105 -3.12 -12.26 6.14
CA THR A 105 -4.38 -11.54 6.34
C THR A 105 -4.10 -10.04 6.33
N GLY A 106 -4.84 -9.31 5.51
CA GLY A 106 -4.78 -7.85 5.44
C GLY A 106 -6.11 -7.22 5.83
N SER A 107 -6.06 -6.10 6.54
CA SER A 107 -7.22 -5.23 6.74
C SER A 107 -6.82 -3.79 6.43
N ASP A 108 -7.76 -3.02 5.90
CA ASP A 108 -7.61 -1.57 5.80
C ASP A 108 -8.96 -0.90 6.04
N ALA A 109 -8.96 0.32 6.57
CA ALA A 109 -10.17 1.10 6.77
C ALA A 109 -10.67 1.73 5.46
N SER A 110 -9.80 1.82 4.45
CA SER A 110 -10.09 2.32 3.11
C SER A 110 -10.62 1.21 2.21
N PRO A 111 -11.88 1.30 1.73
CA PRO A 111 -12.40 0.33 0.75
C PRO A 111 -11.62 0.31 -0.56
N LEU A 112 -11.08 1.46 -1.00
CA LEU A 112 -10.17 1.50 -2.14
C LEU A 112 -8.91 0.65 -1.87
N ALA A 113 -8.31 0.78 -0.69
CA ALA A 113 -7.15 -0.03 -0.32
C ALA A 113 -7.50 -1.52 -0.33
N ALA A 114 -8.60 -1.91 0.33
CA ALA A 114 -9.07 -3.29 0.36
C ALA A 114 -9.35 -3.85 -1.05
N PHE A 115 -9.98 -3.06 -1.93
CA PHE A 115 -10.23 -3.42 -3.32
C PHE A 115 -8.92 -3.62 -4.10
N VAL A 116 -7.98 -2.69 -3.98
CA VAL A 116 -6.66 -2.80 -4.63
C VAL A 116 -5.88 -4.01 -4.11
N ALA A 117 -5.82 -4.18 -2.78
CA ALA A 117 -5.13 -5.31 -2.16
C ALA A 117 -5.69 -6.65 -2.63
N ARG A 118 -7.02 -6.77 -2.74
CA ARG A 118 -7.68 -7.98 -3.26
C ARG A 118 -7.21 -8.33 -4.67
N HIS A 119 -7.13 -7.33 -5.56
CA HIS A 119 -6.69 -7.53 -6.94
C HIS A 119 -5.19 -7.71 -7.09
N HIS A 120 -4.39 -7.09 -6.22
CA HIS A 120 -2.94 -7.29 -6.15
C HIS A 120 -2.58 -8.67 -5.62
N THR A 121 -3.43 -9.26 -4.78
CA THR A 121 -3.19 -10.55 -4.13
C THR A 121 -4.06 -11.68 -4.70
N ASP A 122 -4.57 -11.53 -5.93
CA ASP A 122 -5.46 -12.52 -6.52
C ASP A 122 -4.72 -13.80 -6.98
N VAL A 123 -4.59 -14.76 -6.08
CA VAL A 123 -3.86 -16.02 -6.33
C VAL A 123 -4.64 -17.02 -7.18
N GLU A 124 -5.96 -16.92 -7.26
CA GLU A 124 -6.79 -17.92 -7.97
C GLU A 124 -8.20 -17.46 -8.39
N GLY A 125 -8.68 -16.32 -7.89
CA GLY A 125 -10.06 -15.90 -8.02
C GLY A 125 -10.50 -15.48 -9.42
N VAL A 126 -9.59 -14.90 -10.23
CA VAL A 126 -9.90 -14.47 -11.61
C VAL A 126 -9.36 -15.46 -12.63
N SER A 127 -10.25 -15.90 -13.54
CA SER A 127 -9.87 -16.63 -14.76
C SER A 127 -9.21 -15.67 -15.75
N LEU A 128 -7.92 -15.89 -16.05
CA LEU A 128 -7.14 -14.99 -16.92
C LEU A 128 -7.60 -15.04 -18.39
N ASP A 129 -8.10 -16.19 -18.84
CA ASP A 129 -8.61 -16.35 -20.21
C ASP A 129 -9.96 -15.66 -20.39
N GLU A 130 -10.87 -15.83 -19.42
CA GLU A 130 -12.15 -15.12 -19.41
C GLU A 130 -11.95 -13.61 -19.28
N LEU A 131 -11.00 -13.18 -18.45
CA LEU A 131 -10.63 -11.76 -18.30
C LEU A 131 -10.24 -11.14 -19.64
N ARG A 132 -9.37 -11.81 -20.41
CA ARG A 132 -8.96 -11.35 -21.74
C ARG A 132 -10.13 -11.34 -22.73
N ALA A 133 -10.90 -12.43 -22.78
CA ALA A 133 -12.04 -12.54 -23.68
C ALA A 133 -13.10 -11.46 -23.40
N GLN A 134 -13.41 -11.19 -22.13
CA GLN A 134 -14.35 -10.14 -21.76
C GLN A 134 -13.80 -8.73 -22.03
N ALA A 135 -12.49 -8.51 -21.88
CA ALA A 135 -11.89 -7.24 -22.27
C ALA A 135 -12.03 -6.96 -23.77
N ASP A 136 -11.90 -7.97 -24.63
CA ASP A 136 -12.11 -7.84 -26.08
C ASP A 136 -13.58 -7.56 -26.43
N VAL A 137 -14.53 -8.02 -25.61
CA VAL A 137 -15.97 -7.68 -25.75
C VAL A 137 -16.25 -6.25 -25.30
N VAL A 138 -15.66 -5.82 -24.18
CA VAL A 138 -15.83 -4.47 -23.64
C VAL A 138 -15.18 -3.42 -24.52
N ALA A 139 -13.99 -3.69 -25.05
CA ALA A 139 -13.21 -2.80 -25.89
C ALA A 139 -12.75 -3.49 -27.19
N PRO A 140 -13.67 -3.71 -28.16
CA PRO A 140 -13.35 -4.38 -29.41
C PRO A 140 -12.30 -3.62 -30.23
N ALA A 141 -11.31 -4.33 -30.77
CA ALA A 141 -10.21 -3.71 -31.54
C ALA A 141 -10.66 -2.98 -32.81
N ASN A 142 -11.86 -3.26 -33.32
CA ASN A 142 -12.44 -2.60 -34.50
C ASN A 142 -13.17 -1.28 -34.15
N GLU A 143 -13.30 -0.92 -32.88
CA GLU A 143 -13.96 0.30 -32.43
C GLU A 143 -12.92 1.37 -32.07
N LEU A 144 -12.67 2.28 -33.01
CA LEU A 144 -11.58 3.27 -32.92
C LEU A 144 -11.90 4.48 -32.03
N GLU A 145 -13.18 4.75 -31.75
CA GLU A 145 -13.65 5.90 -30.98
C GLU A 145 -14.35 5.46 -29.69
N LEU A 146 -13.68 4.63 -28.89
CA LEU A 146 -14.19 4.20 -27.58
C LEU A 146 -13.71 5.15 -26.49
N GLY A 147 -14.64 5.80 -25.77
CA GLY A 147 -14.33 6.70 -24.66
C GLY A 147 -14.39 6.03 -23.28
N TRP A 148 -13.92 6.73 -22.25
CA TRP A 148 -13.95 6.24 -20.86
C TRP A 148 -15.36 5.96 -20.34
N ASN A 149 -16.36 6.76 -20.75
CA ASN A 149 -17.76 6.53 -20.37
C ASN A 149 -18.39 5.34 -21.09
N ASP A 150 -17.95 5.02 -22.31
CA ASP A 150 -18.39 3.81 -23.02
C ASP A 150 -17.87 2.57 -22.30
N LEU A 151 -16.59 2.57 -21.89
CA LEU A 151 -16.01 1.51 -21.07
C LEU A 151 -16.79 1.31 -19.77
N ARG A 152 -17.03 2.39 -19.01
CA ARG A 152 -17.82 2.32 -17.77
C ARG A 152 -19.22 1.77 -18.00
N SER A 153 -19.91 2.21 -19.05
CA SER A 153 -21.27 1.75 -19.38
C SER A 153 -21.29 0.26 -19.72
N ARG A 154 -20.32 -0.20 -20.52
CA ARG A 154 -20.20 -1.61 -20.90
C ARG A 154 -19.84 -2.50 -19.72
N LEU A 155 -18.90 -2.07 -18.88
CA LEU A 155 -18.54 -2.77 -17.65
C LEU A 155 -19.70 -2.83 -16.66
N GLY A 156 -20.48 -1.75 -16.54
CA GLY A 156 -21.67 -1.71 -15.69
C GLY A 156 -22.81 -2.61 -16.18
N ALA A 157 -22.79 -3.05 -17.44
CA ALA A 157 -23.76 -3.97 -18.01
C ALA A 157 -23.35 -5.46 -17.87
N LEU A 158 -22.11 -5.74 -17.47
CA LEU A 158 -21.64 -7.10 -17.23
C LEU A 158 -22.23 -7.66 -15.91
N PRO A 159 -22.44 -8.99 -15.81
CA PRO A 159 -22.85 -9.60 -14.56
C PRO A 159 -21.77 -9.44 -13.48
N GLU A 160 -22.18 -9.36 -12.23
CA GLU A 160 -21.26 -9.30 -11.10
C GLU A 160 -20.42 -10.59 -11.01
N GLY A 161 -19.13 -10.44 -10.68
CA GLY A 161 -18.21 -11.57 -10.60
C GLY A 161 -16.76 -11.14 -10.51
N SER A 162 -15.86 -12.10 -10.28
CA SER A 162 -14.41 -11.82 -10.14
C SER A 162 -13.82 -11.21 -11.40
N VAL A 163 -14.21 -11.70 -12.58
CA VAL A 163 -13.77 -11.16 -13.88
C VAL A 163 -14.22 -9.71 -14.05
N THR A 164 -15.50 -9.40 -13.84
CA THR A 164 -16.03 -8.04 -13.93
C THR A 164 -15.35 -7.10 -12.94
N SER A 165 -15.14 -7.54 -11.69
CA SER A 165 -14.38 -6.80 -10.69
C SER A 165 -12.94 -6.50 -11.15
N ALA A 166 -12.26 -7.49 -11.75
CA ALA A 166 -10.92 -7.33 -12.28
C ALA A 166 -10.84 -6.38 -13.47
N LEU A 167 -11.87 -6.35 -14.33
CA LEU A 167 -11.98 -5.38 -15.41
C LEU A 167 -12.17 -3.95 -14.87
N TRP A 168 -13.01 -3.76 -13.85
CA TRP A 168 -13.13 -2.47 -13.15
C TRP A 168 -11.82 -2.02 -12.52
N PHE A 169 -11.08 -2.95 -11.91
CA PHE A 169 -9.73 -2.68 -11.42
C PHE A 169 -8.76 -2.28 -12.54
N CYS A 170 -8.82 -2.95 -13.70
CA CYS A 170 -8.00 -2.57 -14.86
C CYS A 170 -8.38 -1.18 -15.41
N LEU A 171 -9.67 -0.83 -15.44
CA LEU A 171 -10.12 0.52 -15.80
C LEU A 171 -9.56 1.56 -14.82
N LEU A 172 -9.63 1.30 -13.52
CA LEU A 172 -9.07 2.16 -12.48
C LEU A 172 -7.57 2.42 -12.71
N VAL A 173 -6.81 1.37 -13.00
CA VAL A 173 -5.36 1.47 -13.28
C VAL A 173 -5.10 2.20 -14.60
N ALA A 174 -5.90 1.95 -15.64
CA ALA A 174 -5.79 2.64 -16.93
C ALA A 174 -6.03 4.16 -16.78
N LEU A 175 -7.06 4.55 -16.03
CA LEU A 175 -7.36 5.95 -15.70
C LEU A 175 -6.22 6.62 -14.92
N GLN A 176 -5.66 5.92 -13.92
CA GLN A 176 -4.50 6.42 -13.16
C GLN A 176 -3.31 6.67 -14.10
N ARG A 177 -2.94 5.68 -14.91
CA ARG A 177 -1.78 5.77 -15.82
C ARG A 177 -1.96 6.79 -16.94
N ALA A 178 -3.17 6.96 -17.46
CA ALA A 178 -3.47 7.95 -18.50
C ALA A 178 -3.59 9.38 -17.92
N GLY A 179 -3.93 9.53 -16.64
CA GLY A 179 -4.08 10.83 -15.98
C GLY A 179 -2.81 11.50 -15.50
N ASP A 180 -1.72 10.74 -15.32
CA ASP A 180 -0.48 11.24 -14.69
C ASP A 180 0.42 12.04 -15.67
N GLY A 181 -0.11 12.53 -16.79
CA GLY A 181 0.53 13.56 -17.62
C GLY A 181 1.76 13.13 -18.44
N ASP A 182 2.22 11.88 -18.36
CA ASP A 182 3.35 11.37 -19.14
C ASP A 182 2.99 10.05 -19.83
N ALA A 183 2.60 10.12 -21.11
CA ALA A 183 2.45 8.97 -22.00
C ALA A 183 3.76 8.16 -22.25
N ALA A 184 4.85 8.52 -21.56
CA ALA A 184 6.14 7.83 -21.58
C ALA A 184 6.28 6.72 -20.49
N TYR A 185 5.19 6.41 -19.78
CA TYR A 185 5.16 5.48 -18.65
C TYR A 185 5.53 4.02 -18.98
N ALA A 186 5.43 3.60 -20.24
CA ALA A 186 5.62 2.20 -20.63
C ALA A 186 7.08 1.70 -20.53
N LEU A 187 8.07 2.58 -20.34
CA LEU A 187 9.49 2.20 -20.50
C LEU A 187 10.47 2.74 -19.44
N SER A 188 10.03 3.46 -18.40
CA SER A 188 10.97 3.93 -17.38
C SER A 188 10.44 3.72 -15.97
N GLY A 189 11.00 2.73 -15.27
CA GLY A 189 10.70 2.35 -13.90
C GLY A 189 11.13 3.37 -12.84
N SER A 190 11.09 4.68 -13.10
CA SER A 190 11.46 5.69 -12.12
C SER A 190 10.94 7.09 -12.48
N LYS A 191 9.97 7.61 -11.70
CA LYS A 191 10.05 8.86 -10.91
C LYS A 191 8.67 9.47 -10.59
N SER A 192 8.60 10.02 -9.37
CA SER A 192 7.61 10.96 -8.81
C SER A 192 6.14 10.51 -8.82
N PHE A 193 5.67 10.17 -7.62
CA PHE A 193 4.27 10.04 -7.24
C PHE A 193 3.61 11.42 -7.18
N VAL A 194 2.66 11.68 -8.07
CA VAL A 194 1.64 12.72 -7.90
C VAL A 194 0.33 12.00 -8.02
N VAL A 195 -0.43 11.87 -6.92
CA VAL A 195 -1.86 11.53 -7.05
C VAL A 195 -2.47 12.63 -7.90
N SER A 196 -2.94 12.29 -9.10
CA SER A 196 -3.71 13.23 -9.90
C SER A 196 -4.82 13.82 -9.03
N GLN A 197 -4.75 15.13 -8.80
CA GLN A 197 -5.76 15.85 -8.01
C GLN A 197 -7.00 16.21 -8.84
N SER A 198 -7.07 15.71 -10.08
CA SER A 198 -8.19 15.94 -10.98
C SER A 198 -9.11 14.73 -10.99
N SER A 199 -10.42 14.98 -10.86
CA SER A 199 -11.46 14.01 -11.15
C SER A 199 -11.78 13.91 -12.65
N GLU A 200 -11.15 14.74 -13.49
CA GLU A 200 -11.37 14.72 -14.94
C GLU A 200 -10.79 13.46 -15.58
N ASP A 201 -11.49 13.01 -16.62
CA ASP A 201 -11.04 11.90 -17.43
C ASP A 201 -9.82 12.32 -18.28
N PRO A 202 -8.86 11.40 -18.51
CA PRO A 202 -7.83 11.58 -19.51
C PRO A 202 -8.40 11.80 -20.93
N PRO A 203 -7.56 12.16 -21.92
CA PRO A 203 -7.97 12.18 -23.33
C PRO A 203 -8.67 10.88 -23.75
N GLN A 204 -9.82 10.98 -24.42
CA GLN A 204 -10.70 9.84 -24.68
C GLN A 204 -10.09 8.84 -25.66
N GLU A 205 -9.25 9.32 -26.59
CA GLU A 205 -8.53 8.49 -27.56
C GLU A 205 -7.59 7.45 -26.91
N LEU A 206 -7.23 7.66 -25.63
CA LEU A 206 -6.41 6.71 -24.88
C LEU A 206 -7.23 5.56 -24.27
N ALA A 207 -8.55 5.69 -24.16
CA ALA A 207 -9.36 4.81 -23.32
C ALA A 207 -9.28 3.33 -23.74
N GLY A 208 -9.61 3.01 -25.00
CA GLY A 208 -9.54 1.65 -25.52
C GLY A 208 -8.14 1.02 -25.40
N PRO A 209 -7.08 1.62 -25.99
CA PRO A 209 -5.72 1.08 -25.93
C PRO A 209 -5.17 0.95 -24.50
N MET A 210 -5.39 1.94 -23.63
CA MET A 210 -4.92 1.88 -22.24
C MET A 210 -5.65 0.81 -21.42
N PHE A 211 -6.96 0.66 -21.62
CA PHE A 211 -7.74 -0.37 -20.94
C PHE A 211 -7.28 -1.77 -21.33
N VAL A 212 -7.26 -2.09 -22.64
CA VAL A 212 -6.85 -3.42 -23.13
C VAL A 212 -5.40 -3.72 -22.76
N GLY A 213 -4.48 -2.75 -22.95
CA GLY A 213 -3.08 -2.91 -22.57
C GLY A 213 -2.91 -3.14 -21.06
N THR A 214 -3.72 -2.47 -20.23
CA THR A 214 -3.73 -2.69 -18.78
C THR A 214 -4.25 -4.09 -18.42
N VAL A 215 -5.31 -4.57 -19.06
CA VAL A 215 -5.80 -5.95 -18.84
C VAL A 215 -4.74 -6.98 -19.18
N GLN A 216 -4.06 -6.83 -20.33
CA GLN A 216 -3.00 -7.77 -20.73
C GLN A 216 -1.83 -7.77 -19.75
N LEU A 217 -1.39 -6.59 -19.31
CA LEU A 217 -0.33 -6.49 -18.32
C LEU A 217 -0.75 -7.04 -16.96
N TYR A 218 -2.00 -6.80 -16.53
CA TYR A 218 -2.53 -7.33 -15.29
C TYR A 218 -2.54 -8.86 -15.32
N ALA A 219 -3.06 -9.45 -16.40
CA ALA A 219 -3.09 -10.89 -16.57
C ALA A 219 -1.69 -11.51 -16.58
N ALA A 220 -0.71 -10.84 -17.21
CA ALA A 220 0.68 -11.29 -17.19
C ALA A 220 1.31 -11.23 -15.78
N GLN A 221 1.09 -10.14 -15.04
CA GLN A 221 1.63 -10.02 -13.67
C GLN A 221 0.94 -10.94 -12.67
N LEU A 222 -0.38 -11.17 -12.81
CA LEU A 222 -1.06 -12.19 -12.01
C LEU A 222 -0.53 -13.60 -12.31
N ALA A 223 -0.28 -13.93 -13.57
CA ALA A 223 0.33 -15.21 -13.92
C ALA A 223 1.72 -15.37 -13.29
N ALA A 224 2.55 -14.32 -13.32
CA ALA A 224 3.86 -14.30 -12.66
C ALA A 224 3.75 -14.45 -11.13
N LEU A 225 2.83 -13.71 -10.49
CA LEU A 225 2.54 -13.85 -9.08
C LEU A 225 2.18 -15.31 -8.73
N ARG A 226 1.22 -15.89 -9.43
CA ARG A 226 0.75 -17.27 -9.21
C ARG A 226 1.88 -18.29 -9.42
N ALA A 227 2.74 -18.08 -10.41
CA ALA A 227 3.90 -18.94 -10.66
C ALA A 227 5.01 -18.79 -9.59
N SER A 228 5.09 -17.63 -8.93
CA SER A 228 6.08 -17.36 -7.88
C SER A 228 5.71 -17.93 -6.51
N MET A 229 4.46 -18.39 -6.34
CA MET A 229 3.97 -18.93 -5.08
C MET A 229 4.33 -20.41 -4.93
N PRO A 230 4.83 -20.84 -3.76
CA PRO A 230 5.20 -22.24 -3.54
C PRO A 230 3.99 -23.18 -3.56
N PHE A 231 2.79 -22.67 -3.27
CA PHE A 231 1.54 -23.43 -3.30
C PHE A 231 0.39 -22.56 -3.84
N PRO A 232 -0.52 -23.11 -4.66
CA PRO A 232 -1.70 -22.40 -5.14
C PRO A 232 -2.64 -21.95 -4.00
N GLU A 233 -2.70 -22.74 -2.92
CA GLU A 233 -3.62 -22.54 -1.78
C GLU A 233 -3.04 -21.62 -0.68
N CYS A 234 -2.00 -20.83 -0.99
CA CYS A 234 -1.46 -19.88 -0.01
C CYS A 234 -2.56 -18.88 0.37
N LEU A 235 -3.09 -19.01 1.60
CA LEU A 235 -4.31 -18.33 2.00
C LEU A 235 -4.05 -16.84 2.20
N VAL A 236 -4.36 -16.04 1.18
CA VAL A 236 -4.40 -14.57 1.29
C VAL A 236 -5.82 -14.11 1.49
N ARG A 237 -6.05 -13.34 2.56
CA ARG A 237 -7.35 -12.75 2.89
C ARG A 237 -7.20 -11.24 3.00
N THR A 238 -8.09 -10.51 2.36
CA THR A 238 -8.20 -9.05 2.54
C THR A 238 -9.57 -8.71 3.12
N GLY A 239 -9.61 -7.68 3.96
CA GLY A 239 -10.83 -7.23 4.62
C GLY A 239 -10.91 -5.71 4.72
N LEU A 240 -12.14 -5.21 4.77
CA LEU A 240 -12.43 -3.82 5.13
C LEU A 240 -12.68 -3.75 6.64
N GLY A 241 -11.85 -3.00 7.36
CA GLY A 241 -11.95 -2.92 8.82
C GLY A 241 -11.04 -1.87 9.44
N ASP A 242 -11.52 -1.29 10.53
CA ASP A 242 -10.71 -0.42 11.39
C ASP A 242 -9.72 -1.27 12.20
N ALA A 243 -8.42 -0.98 12.05
CA ALA A 243 -7.34 -1.68 12.75
C ALA A 243 -7.52 -1.70 14.27
N ARG A 244 -8.12 -0.66 14.87
CA ARG A 244 -8.37 -0.55 16.31
C ARG A 244 -9.38 -1.58 16.82
N LEU A 245 -10.26 -2.04 15.95
CA LEU A 245 -11.35 -2.96 16.28
C LEU A 245 -11.10 -4.39 15.78
N LEU A 246 -9.98 -4.61 15.07
CA LEU A 246 -9.68 -5.87 14.41
C LEU A 246 -9.63 -7.04 15.41
N LYS A 247 -10.37 -8.10 15.09
CA LYS A 247 -10.35 -9.37 15.81
C LYS A 247 -10.42 -10.51 14.80
N LEU A 248 -9.34 -11.25 14.69
CA LEU A 248 -9.28 -12.45 13.87
C LEU A 248 -9.99 -13.63 14.56
N SER A 249 -10.41 -14.61 13.78
CA SER A 249 -10.95 -15.87 14.30
C SER A 249 -9.88 -16.75 14.95
N GLN A 250 -8.63 -16.61 14.50
CA GLN A 250 -7.45 -17.25 15.05
C GLN A 250 -6.31 -16.22 15.13
N PRO A 251 -5.48 -16.27 16.18
CA PRO A 251 -4.29 -15.44 16.24
C PRO A 251 -3.27 -15.82 15.16
N VAL A 252 -2.35 -14.90 14.86
CA VAL A 252 -1.27 -15.07 13.88
C VAL A 252 0.11 -15.11 14.55
N ASP A 253 1.10 -15.59 13.81
CA ASP A 253 2.48 -15.72 14.29
C ASP A 253 3.23 -14.38 14.31
N ALA A 254 2.98 -13.53 13.31
CA ALA A 254 3.66 -12.23 13.22
C ALA A 254 2.79 -11.16 12.55
N VAL A 255 3.04 -9.91 12.93
CA VAL A 255 2.48 -8.72 12.29
C VAL A 255 3.61 -7.96 11.59
N ILE A 256 3.38 -7.57 10.33
CA ILE A 256 4.28 -6.69 9.58
C ILE A 256 3.41 -5.63 8.92
N THR A 257 3.67 -4.36 9.21
CA THR A 257 2.80 -3.28 8.72
C THR A 257 3.50 -1.93 8.66
N SER A 258 2.87 -0.99 7.99
CA SER A 258 3.26 0.42 7.91
C SER A 258 2.03 1.27 8.26
N PRO A 259 1.78 1.58 9.54
CA PRO A 259 0.61 2.36 9.93
C PRO A 259 0.68 3.80 9.39
N PRO A 260 -0.43 4.56 9.43
CA PRO A 260 -0.43 5.99 9.10
C PRO A 260 0.65 6.77 9.85
N TYR A 261 1.19 7.83 9.22
CA TYR A 261 2.18 8.71 9.85
C TYR A 261 1.49 10.01 10.32
N PRO A 262 1.85 10.55 11.50
CA PRO A 262 1.10 11.62 12.12
C PRO A 262 1.08 12.90 11.28
N GLY A 263 -0.11 13.27 10.83
CA GLY A 263 -0.44 14.47 10.06
C GLY A 263 0.32 14.59 8.75
N VAL A 264 0.69 13.47 8.10
CA VAL A 264 1.45 13.50 6.84
C VAL A 264 0.56 13.41 5.61
N TYR A 265 -0.47 12.55 5.66
CA TYR A 265 -1.32 12.25 4.52
C TYR A 265 -2.80 12.46 4.83
N ASN A 266 -3.59 12.68 3.77
CA ASN A 266 -5.05 12.68 3.78
C ASN A 266 -5.50 11.51 2.90
N TYR A 267 -5.48 10.31 3.48
CA TYR A 267 -5.78 9.05 2.81
C TYR A 267 -7.24 9.00 2.38
N ALA A 268 -8.14 9.50 3.23
CA ALA A 268 -9.57 9.52 2.96
C ALA A 268 -9.89 10.35 1.69
N ASN A 269 -9.35 11.56 1.59
CA ASN A 269 -9.58 12.41 0.41
C ASN A 269 -8.97 11.82 -0.86
N ALA A 270 -7.77 11.22 -0.77
CA ALA A 270 -7.14 10.57 -1.92
C ALA A 270 -7.97 9.38 -2.43
N ALA A 271 -8.54 8.59 -1.52
CA ALA A 271 -9.42 7.47 -1.86
C ALA A 271 -10.72 7.96 -2.53
N LEU A 272 -11.39 8.94 -1.94
CA LEU A 272 -12.64 9.51 -2.48
C LEU A 272 -12.47 10.12 -3.87
N LEU A 273 -11.37 10.85 -4.13
CA LEU A 273 -11.07 11.37 -5.46
C LEU A 273 -10.86 10.25 -6.48
N THR A 274 -10.15 9.21 -6.08
CA THR A 274 -9.87 8.05 -6.94
C THR A 274 -11.16 7.29 -7.30
N GLN A 275 -12.03 7.05 -6.32
CA GLN A 275 -13.32 6.41 -6.54
C GLN A 275 -14.25 7.27 -7.40
N SER A 276 -14.32 8.57 -7.13
CA SER A 276 -15.10 9.52 -7.95
C SER A 276 -14.64 9.47 -9.42
N ARG A 277 -13.34 9.36 -9.64
CA ARG A 277 -12.78 9.21 -10.99
C ARG A 277 -13.12 7.88 -11.65
N LEU A 278 -13.14 6.78 -10.89
CA LEU A 278 -13.60 5.49 -11.42
C LEU A 278 -15.07 5.56 -11.85
N ALA A 279 -15.91 6.25 -11.07
CA ALA A 279 -17.32 6.45 -11.37
C ALA A 279 -17.57 7.36 -12.58
N GLY A 280 -16.73 8.39 -12.75
CA GLY A 280 -16.85 9.38 -13.82
C GLY A 280 -18.22 10.06 -13.83
N ALA A 281 -18.69 10.42 -15.02
CA ALA A 281 -20.00 11.07 -15.21
C ALA A 281 -21.20 10.16 -14.88
N LEU A 282 -20.98 8.84 -14.74
CA LEU A 282 -22.00 7.83 -14.48
C LEU A 282 -22.16 7.52 -12.99
N GLY A 283 -21.55 8.30 -12.09
CA GLY A 283 -21.46 7.95 -10.68
C GLY A 283 -22.80 7.73 -9.97
N ALA A 284 -23.88 8.37 -10.38
CA ALA A 284 -25.21 8.12 -9.80
C ALA A 284 -25.92 6.88 -10.37
N SER A 285 -25.46 6.34 -11.50
CA SER A 285 -26.04 5.18 -12.18
C SER A 285 -25.19 3.91 -12.09
N LEU A 286 -23.97 4.01 -11.56
CA LEU A 286 -23.09 2.88 -11.30
C LEU A 286 -23.17 2.50 -9.82
N GLU A 287 -23.62 1.29 -9.53
CA GLU A 287 -23.54 0.69 -8.19
C GLU A 287 -22.09 0.26 -7.92
N LEU A 288 -21.17 1.22 -7.78
CA LEU A 288 -19.79 0.94 -7.36
C LEU A 288 -19.72 0.46 -5.90
N SER A 289 -20.84 0.55 -5.19
CA SER A 289 -21.03 -0.01 -3.86
C SER A 289 -20.74 -1.52 -3.79
N GLN A 290 -20.88 -2.23 -4.90
CA GLN A 290 -20.51 -3.64 -5.00
C GLN A 290 -18.98 -3.88 -4.88
N PHE A 291 -18.15 -2.89 -5.22
CA PHE A 291 -16.68 -2.99 -5.18
C PHE A 291 -16.09 -2.36 -3.92
N PHE A 292 -16.72 -1.28 -3.42
CA PHE A 292 -16.24 -0.50 -2.28
C PHE A 292 -17.13 -0.65 -1.01
N GLY A 293 -18.22 -1.43 -1.06
CA GLY A 293 -19.26 -1.46 -0.02
C GLY A 293 -20.31 -0.35 -0.21
N GLU A 294 -21.41 -0.35 0.55
CA GLU A 294 -22.44 0.71 0.51
C GLU A 294 -21.78 2.10 0.39
N ALA A 295 -22.27 2.90 -0.58
CA ALA A 295 -21.68 4.18 -1.00
C ALA A 295 -21.02 4.89 0.18
N GLU A 296 -19.69 4.98 0.13
CA GLU A 296 -18.87 5.38 1.28
C GLU A 296 -19.45 6.65 1.92
N ASP A 297 -19.93 6.54 3.16
CA ASP A 297 -20.16 7.73 3.96
C ASP A 297 -18.80 8.40 4.18
N PRO A 298 -18.51 9.57 3.57
CA PRO A 298 -17.24 10.25 3.75
C PRO A 298 -16.98 10.56 5.23
N ALA A 299 -18.03 10.69 6.05
CA ALA A 299 -17.91 10.86 7.48
C ALA A 299 -17.35 9.60 8.17
N ARG A 300 -17.68 8.40 7.69
CA ARG A 300 -17.12 7.13 8.20
C ARG A 300 -15.65 6.97 7.83
N LEU A 301 -15.28 7.27 6.58
CA LEU A 301 -13.88 7.16 6.14
C LEU A 301 -12.99 8.15 6.90
N THR A 302 -13.48 9.38 7.08
CA THR A 302 -12.75 10.42 7.83
C THR A 302 -12.75 10.20 9.34
N SER A 303 -13.74 9.50 9.93
CA SER A 303 -13.75 9.16 11.36
C SER A 303 -12.84 7.97 11.70
N ASN A 304 -12.62 7.07 10.73
CA ASN A 304 -11.70 5.95 10.85
C ASN A 304 -10.25 6.32 10.51
N GLU A 305 -10.00 7.54 10.01
CA GLU A 305 -8.66 8.00 9.67
C GLU A 305 -7.83 8.23 10.94
N ILE A 306 -6.64 7.63 11.01
CA ILE A 306 -5.72 7.74 12.15
C ILE A 306 -4.65 8.78 11.83
N GLY A 307 -4.53 9.79 12.70
CA GLY A 307 -3.55 10.88 12.61
C GLY A 307 -3.46 11.57 11.25
N SER A 308 -4.58 11.95 10.64
CA SER A 308 -4.54 12.56 9.30
C SER A 308 -4.14 14.03 9.29
N LEU A 309 -3.60 14.50 8.16
CA LEU A 309 -3.33 15.93 7.97
C LEU A 309 -4.63 16.75 8.11
N ALA A 310 -5.76 16.18 7.67
CA ALA A 310 -7.08 16.81 7.79
C ALA A 310 -7.53 16.94 9.26
N GLN A 311 -7.13 16.05 10.16
CA GLN A 311 -7.38 16.20 11.60
C GLN A 311 -6.58 17.37 12.19
N ARG A 312 -5.31 17.54 11.79
CA ARG A 312 -4.49 18.69 12.20
C ARG A 312 -5.00 20.02 11.62
N GLU A 313 -5.50 20.00 10.39
CA GLU A 313 -5.96 21.18 9.64
C GLU A 313 -7.48 21.45 9.76
N LYS A 314 -8.25 20.63 10.49
CA LYS A 314 -9.72 20.70 10.50
C LYS A 314 -10.23 22.07 10.99
N LEU A 315 -10.85 22.82 10.07
CA LEU A 315 -11.81 23.91 10.29
C LEU A 315 -11.30 25.19 10.97
N GLY A 316 -10.27 25.84 10.40
CA GLY A 316 -9.99 27.26 10.68
C GLY A 316 -9.58 27.60 12.12
N ARG A 317 -9.36 26.57 12.95
CA ARG A 317 -8.76 26.62 14.28
C ARG A 317 -7.83 25.41 14.36
N SER A 318 -6.53 25.64 14.28
CA SER A 318 -5.54 24.58 14.48
C SER A 318 -5.84 23.88 15.81
N ILE A 319 -6.03 22.55 15.79
CA ILE A 319 -6.03 21.77 17.04
C ILE A 319 -4.70 22.08 17.75
N PRO A 320 -4.70 22.46 19.04
CA PRO A 320 -3.47 22.66 19.79
C PRO A 320 -2.57 21.44 19.65
N ALA A 321 -1.26 21.66 19.51
CA ALA A 321 -0.31 20.58 19.25
C ALA A 321 -0.44 19.46 20.30
N ASP A 322 -0.62 19.81 21.57
CA ASP A 322 -0.75 18.85 22.68
C ASP A 322 -2.00 17.97 22.58
N GLU A 323 -3.16 18.54 22.20
CA GLU A 323 -4.39 17.78 21.99
C GLU A 323 -4.25 16.77 20.83
N PHE A 324 -3.52 17.15 19.78
CA PHE A 324 -3.16 16.23 18.70
C PHE A 324 -2.23 15.11 19.19
N ARG A 325 -1.22 15.41 20.03
CA ARG A 325 -0.32 14.39 20.61
C ARG A 325 -1.08 13.39 21.47
N GLU A 326 -1.98 13.86 22.32
CA GLU A 326 -2.81 12.99 23.19
C GLU A 326 -3.72 12.08 22.37
N THR A 327 -4.39 12.65 21.35
CA THR A 327 -5.25 11.87 20.44
C THR A 327 -4.43 10.83 19.67
N TRP A 328 -3.25 11.22 19.16
CA TRP A 328 -2.33 10.34 18.45
C TRP A 328 -1.84 9.19 19.33
N GLN A 329 -1.41 9.48 20.56
CA GLN A 329 -0.96 8.49 21.52
C GLN A 329 -2.06 7.47 21.84
N LYS A 330 -3.28 7.96 22.11
CA LYS A 330 -4.44 7.10 22.37
C LYS A 330 -4.77 6.19 21.19
N GLN A 331 -4.80 6.73 19.97
CA GLN A 331 -5.05 5.94 18.77
C GLN A 331 -3.98 4.87 18.56
N GLN A 332 -2.72 5.17 18.87
CA GLN A 332 -1.62 4.19 18.84
C GLN A 332 -1.84 3.04 19.81
N GLU A 333 -2.17 3.35 21.06
CA GLU A 333 -2.50 2.33 22.07
C GLU A 333 -3.67 1.45 21.63
N GLU A 334 -4.73 2.03 21.05
CA GLU A 334 -5.91 1.30 20.57
C GLU A 334 -5.57 0.28 19.48
N TRP A 335 -4.83 0.68 18.42
CA TRP A 335 -4.50 -0.27 17.36
C TRP A 335 -3.37 -1.23 17.76
N LEU A 336 -2.42 -0.83 18.60
CA LEU A 336 -1.41 -1.75 19.16
C LEU A 336 -2.06 -2.79 20.08
N GLN A 337 -3.08 -2.41 20.85
CA GLN A 337 -3.88 -3.34 21.63
C GLN A 337 -4.59 -4.37 20.74
N ALA A 338 -5.04 -3.94 19.56
CA ALA A 338 -5.61 -4.81 18.55
C ALA A 338 -4.58 -5.72 17.88
N VAL A 339 -3.34 -5.26 17.67
CA VAL A 339 -2.23 -6.11 17.23
C VAL A 339 -1.91 -7.17 18.29
N TRP A 340 -1.71 -6.76 19.54
CA TRP A 340 -1.36 -7.63 20.67
C TRP A 340 -2.32 -8.80 20.85
N ARG A 341 -3.63 -8.52 20.85
CA ARG A 341 -4.68 -9.56 21.02
C ARG A 341 -4.77 -10.56 19.85
N ASN A 342 -4.25 -10.21 18.67
CA ASN A 342 -4.28 -11.04 17.48
C ASN A 342 -2.97 -11.81 17.27
N LEU A 343 -1.98 -11.65 18.15
CA LEU A 343 -0.75 -12.44 18.13
C LEU A 343 -0.88 -13.68 19.02
N VAL A 344 -0.21 -14.76 18.62
CA VAL A 344 0.05 -15.90 19.50
C VAL A 344 1.00 -15.48 20.63
N PRO A 345 1.03 -16.19 21.78
CA PRO A 345 2.08 -15.97 22.78
C PRO A 345 3.48 -16.10 22.17
N GLY A 346 4.30 -15.05 22.28
CA GLY A 346 5.63 -14.98 21.68
C GLY A 346 5.65 -14.57 20.19
N GLY A 347 4.49 -14.28 19.59
CA GLY A 347 4.42 -13.64 18.28
C GLY A 347 4.92 -12.19 18.34
N THR A 348 5.40 -11.68 17.21
CA THR A 348 6.06 -10.37 17.14
C THR A 348 5.31 -9.39 16.24
N ALA A 349 5.58 -8.10 16.41
CA ALA A 349 5.10 -7.06 15.50
C ALA A 349 6.27 -6.24 14.96
N THR A 350 6.31 -6.02 13.65
CA THR A 350 7.33 -5.20 12.98
C THR A 350 6.67 -4.05 12.23
N LEU A 351 7.04 -2.83 12.58
CA LEU A 351 6.37 -1.61 12.18
C LEU A 351 7.32 -0.71 11.39
N VAL A 352 6.95 -0.32 10.18
CA VAL A 352 7.62 0.74 9.43
C VAL A 352 6.88 2.05 9.69
N ILE A 353 7.53 3.00 10.34
CA ILE A 353 6.91 4.26 10.77
C ILE A 353 7.76 5.46 10.34
N GLY A 354 7.12 6.61 10.16
CA GLY A 354 7.82 7.86 9.85
C GLY A 354 7.45 8.95 10.84
N ASP A 355 8.40 9.85 11.08
CA ASP A 355 8.11 11.11 11.76
C ASP A 355 7.16 11.95 10.89
N GLY A 356 6.32 12.71 11.57
CA GLY A 356 5.38 13.60 10.94
C GLY A 356 4.94 14.65 11.94
N SER A 357 4.52 15.82 11.45
CA SER A 357 3.88 16.80 12.32
C SER A 357 4.71 17.33 13.51
N ASP A 358 6.04 17.34 13.41
CA ASP A 358 6.95 17.66 14.53
C ASP A 358 6.85 16.68 15.72
N LEU A 359 6.32 15.48 15.50
CA LEU A 359 6.29 14.38 16.45
C LEU A 359 7.44 13.40 16.17
N ASP A 360 8.14 13.01 17.23
CA ASP A 360 8.99 11.83 17.27
C ASP A 360 8.08 10.60 17.34
N ASN A 361 7.82 10.02 16.17
CA ASN A 361 6.85 8.94 16.09
C ASN A 361 7.41 7.68 16.75
N LEU A 362 8.71 7.42 16.62
CA LEU A 362 9.38 6.28 17.26
C LEU A 362 9.20 6.28 18.77
N ALA A 363 9.45 7.41 19.43
CA ALA A 363 9.28 7.52 20.88
C ALA A 363 7.83 7.26 21.31
N SER A 364 6.86 7.84 20.59
CA SER A 364 5.43 7.65 20.90
C SER A 364 4.97 6.20 20.67
N THR A 365 5.44 5.55 19.59
CA THR A 365 5.10 4.14 19.31
C THR A 365 5.71 3.19 20.34
N LYS A 366 6.94 3.42 20.78
CA LYS A 366 7.56 2.63 21.87
C LYS A 366 6.75 2.75 23.15
N ALA A 367 6.38 3.97 23.56
CA ALA A 367 5.58 4.19 24.76
C ALA A 367 4.20 3.52 24.68
N ALA A 368 3.52 3.62 23.53
CA ALA A 368 2.23 2.95 23.30
C ALA A 368 2.36 1.41 23.33
N ALA A 369 3.42 0.87 22.73
CA ALA A 369 3.68 -0.56 22.69
C ALA A 369 3.93 -1.12 24.10
N GLU A 370 4.77 -0.46 24.89
CA GLU A 370 5.04 -0.83 26.29
C GLU A 370 3.78 -0.73 27.16
N ALA A 371 2.95 0.30 26.96
CA ALA A 371 1.68 0.46 27.69
C ALA A 371 0.69 -0.69 27.41
N VAL A 372 0.69 -1.24 26.19
CA VAL A 372 -0.13 -2.40 25.79
C VAL A 372 0.46 -3.73 26.31
N GLY A 373 1.79 -3.81 26.48
CA GLY A 373 2.49 -4.98 27.01
C GLY A 373 3.58 -5.57 26.10
N PHE A 374 3.86 -4.95 24.95
CA PHE A 374 4.99 -5.34 24.09
C PHE A 374 6.33 -5.07 24.74
N LEU A 375 7.33 -5.88 24.35
CA LEU A 375 8.73 -5.62 24.63
C LEU A 375 9.35 -4.97 23.39
N VAL A 376 10.06 -3.85 23.53
CA VAL A 376 10.83 -3.32 22.41
C VAL A 376 12.08 -4.18 22.21
N VAL A 377 12.13 -4.96 21.13
CA VAL A 377 13.27 -5.84 20.82
C VAL A 377 14.38 -5.06 20.11
N GLY A 378 14.02 -4.21 19.15
CA GLY A 378 14.99 -3.36 18.49
C GLY A 378 14.39 -2.36 17.52
N SER A 379 15.19 -1.35 17.17
CA SER A 379 14.80 -0.32 16.21
C SER A 379 15.97 0.15 15.37
N ALA A 380 15.70 0.45 14.10
CA ALA A 380 16.60 1.17 13.20
C ALA A 380 15.96 2.47 12.74
N THR A 381 16.77 3.49 12.48
CA THR A 381 16.30 4.82 12.06
C THR A 381 17.11 5.30 10.87
N ILE A 382 16.49 5.94 9.89
CA ILE A 382 17.16 6.61 8.78
C ILE A 382 16.64 8.05 8.69
N ARG A 383 17.57 9.02 8.62
CA ARG A 383 17.27 10.46 8.58
C ARG A 383 17.83 11.09 7.32
N MET A 384 17.10 12.03 6.74
CA MET A 384 17.63 12.82 5.63
C MET A 384 18.80 13.70 6.12
N ALA A 385 20.01 13.40 5.65
CA ALA A 385 21.19 14.18 5.96
C ALA A 385 21.14 15.60 5.38
N SER A 386 21.74 16.56 6.09
CA SER A 386 21.91 17.93 5.60
C SER A 386 22.75 17.94 4.31
N GLY A 387 22.17 18.43 3.21
CA GLY A 387 22.85 18.52 1.90
C GLY A 387 22.37 17.52 0.83
N MET A 388 21.37 16.68 1.13
CA MET A 388 20.75 15.80 0.14
C MET A 388 20.05 16.64 -0.98
N PRO A 389 20.24 16.32 -2.28
CA PRO A 389 19.64 17.09 -3.37
C PRO A 389 18.11 17.20 -3.25
N ARG A 390 17.54 18.38 -3.50
CA ARG A 390 16.09 18.67 -3.40
C ARG A 390 15.17 17.69 -4.13
N ARG A 391 15.66 17.01 -5.18
CA ARG A 391 14.90 15.96 -5.90
C ARG A 391 14.53 14.73 -5.04
N PHE A 392 15.21 14.53 -3.90
CA PHE A 392 14.86 13.50 -2.90
C PHE A 392 14.08 14.08 -1.71
N ALA A 393 14.08 15.40 -1.55
CA ALA A 393 13.21 16.07 -0.60
C ALA A 393 11.84 16.27 -1.25
N SER A 394 10.95 15.28 -1.15
CA SER A 394 9.56 15.47 -1.52
C SER A 394 9.00 16.66 -0.72
N LYS A 395 8.74 17.79 -1.40
CA LYS A 395 8.09 18.97 -0.84
C LYS A 395 8.73 19.55 0.46
N GLY A 396 10.06 19.58 0.56
CA GLY A 396 10.73 20.32 1.65
C GLY A 396 10.63 19.72 3.05
N MET A 397 10.05 18.52 3.20
CA MET A 397 9.97 17.79 4.46
C MET A 397 11.31 17.08 4.73
N ARG A 398 11.93 17.29 5.91
CA ARG A 398 13.01 16.41 6.38
C ARG A 398 12.37 15.10 6.84
N ARG A 399 12.46 14.06 6.02
CA ARG A 399 11.88 12.75 6.33
C ARG A 399 12.82 12.03 7.31
N THR A 400 12.26 11.53 8.40
CA THR A 400 12.87 10.51 9.25
C THR A 400 11.95 9.30 9.19
N GLU A 401 12.50 8.12 8.96
CA GLU A 401 11.75 6.87 9.06
C GLU A 401 12.46 5.90 9.99
N HIS A 402 11.67 5.03 10.59
CA HIS A 402 12.10 4.03 11.54
C HIS A 402 11.49 2.68 11.17
N VAL A 403 12.17 1.63 11.58
CA VAL A 403 11.56 0.32 11.72
C VAL A 403 11.72 -0.11 13.16
N LEU A 404 10.61 -0.53 13.77
CA LEU A 404 10.53 -0.97 15.15
C LEU A 404 10.08 -2.44 15.17
N HIS A 405 10.79 -3.27 15.94
CA HIS A 405 10.46 -4.67 16.18
C HIS A 405 10.08 -4.85 17.65
N LEU A 406 8.91 -5.45 17.87
CA LEU A 406 8.21 -5.62 19.15
C LEU A 406 7.93 -7.09 19.45
#